data_AF-A0A1H0DX09-F1
#
_entry.id   AF-A0A1H0DX09-F1
#
_cell.length_a   1.000
_cell.length_b   1.000
_cell.length_c   1.000
_cell.angle_alpha   90.00
_cell.angle_beta   90.00
_cell.angle_gamma   90.00
#
_symmetry.space_group_name_H-M   'P 1'
#
loop_
_entity.id
_entity.type
_entity.pdbx_description
1 polymer ?
#
loop_
_entity_poly.entity_id
_entity_poly.type
_entity_poly.pdbx_seq_one_letter_code
_entity_poly.pdbx_strand_id
1 'polypeptide(L)' 'MSTLPTLLTETAVLAALTGALYTASVASVAAVSVVSRSPERRRDARETLKILLRRRTR' A
#
# COMPACT_ATOMS: atom_id res chain seq x y z
N MET A 1 25.58 27.74 -1.11
CA MET A 1 25.66 26.26 -1.28
C MET A 1 24.37 25.78 -1.92
N SER A 2 24.43 24.86 -2.89
CA SER A 2 23.25 24.39 -3.62
C SER A 2 22.45 23.39 -2.79
N THR A 3 21.15 23.64 -2.61
CA THR A 3 20.21 22.80 -1.85
C THR A 3 19.56 21.70 -2.69
N LEU A 4 19.70 21.78 -4.02
CA LEU A 4 19.12 20.85 -4.97
C LEU A 4 19.49 19.37 -4.72
N PRO A 5 20.77 18.98 -4.47
CA PRO A 5 21.10 17.58 -4.22
C PRO A 5 20.45 17.03 -2.94
N THR A 6 20.30 17.86 -1.91
CA THR A 6 19.61 17.49 -0.67
C THR A 6 18.13 17.24 -0.93
N LEU A 7 17.46 18.13 -1.64
CA LEU A 7 16.04 17.98 -1.99
C LEU A 7 15.78 16.73 -2.84
N LEU A 8 16.65 16.42 -3.80
CA LEU A 8 16.54 15.19 -4.60
C LEU A 8 16.67 13.94 -3.74
N THR A 9 17.59 13.95 -2.78
CA THR A 9 17.81 12.79 -1.89
C THR A 9 16.61 12.60 -0.95
N GLU A 10 16.14 13.68 -0.32
CA GLU A 10 14.99 13.62 0.60
C GLU A 10 13.72 13.18 -0.11
N THR A 11 13.45 13.72 -1.31
CA THR A 11 12.29 13.31 -2.11
C THR A 11 12.38 11.86 -2.56
N ALA A 12 13.57 11.38 -2.96
CA ALA A 12 13.79 9.98 -3.30
C ALA A 12 13.57 9.04 -2.10
N VAL A 13 14.07 9.40 -0.93
CA VAL A 13 13.87 8.65 0.32
C VAL A 13 12.39 8.61 0.68
N LEU A 14 11.69 9.74 0.61
CA LEU A 14 10.27 9.83 0.93
C LEU A 14 9.42 8.99 -0.05
N ALA A 15 9.73 9.05 -1.35
CA ALA A 15 9.07 8.25 -2.37
C ALA A 15 9.29 6.75 -2.14
N ALA A 16 10.53 6.34 -1.84
CA ALA A 16 10.87 4.95 -1.55
C ALA A 16 10.13 4.43 -0.31
N LEU A 17 10.13 5.20 0.79
CA LEU A 17 9.43 4.84 2.02
C LEU A 17 7.91 4.74 1.80
N THR A 18 7.33 5.71 1.10
CA THR A 18 5.89 5.72 0.79
C THR A 18 5.52 4.50 -0.08
N GLY A 19 6.31 4.22 -1.12
CA GLY A 19 6.10 3.06 -1.98
C GLY A 19 6.24 1.73 -1.23
N ALA A 20 7.23 1.62 -0.34
CA ALA A 20 7.44 0.42 0.49
C ALA A 20 6.26 0.20 1.46
N LEU A 21 5.82 1.24 2.18
CA LEU A 21 4.69 1.17 3.10
C LEU A 21 3.39 0.81 2.39
N TYR A 22 3.14 1.43 1.23
CA TYR A 22 1.96 1.11 0.43
C TYR A 22 1.98 -0.35 -0.03
N THR A 23 3.10 -0.82 -0.58
CA THR A 23 3.26 -2.21 -1.03
C THR A 23 3.09 -3.20 0.11
N ALA A 24 3.69 -2.94 1.26
CA ALA A 24 3.58 -3.78 2.45
C ALA A 24 2.13 -3.86 2.96
N SER A 25 1.42 -2.72 2.95
CA SER A 25 0.01 -2.66 3.33
C SER A 25 -0.87 -3.48 2.40
N VAL A 26 -0.69 -3.31 1.07
CA VAL A 26 -1.41 -4.08 0.06
C VAL A 26 -1.13 -5.58 0.20
N ALA A 27 0.13 -5.97 0.34
CA ALA A 27 0.52 -7.38 0.50
C ALA A 27 -0.09 -8.00 1.77
N SER A 28 -0.10 -7.26 2.88
CA SER A 28 -0.71 -7.70 4.13
C SER A 28 -2.21 -7.92 3.98
N VAL A 29 -2.93 -6.97 3.38
CA VAL A 29 -4.39 -7.10 3.14
C VAL A 29 -4.68 -8.24 2.15
N ALA A 30 -3.85 -8.40 1.10
CA ALA A 30 -3.95 -9.51 0.16
C ALA A 30 -3.80 -10.86 0.89
N ALA A 31 -2.80 -11.00 1.77
CA ALA A 31 -2.62 -12.19 2.56
C ALA A 31 -3.84 -12.48 3.45
N VAL A 32 -4.38 -11.47 4.14
CA VAL A 32 -5.59 -11.63 4.98
C VAL A 32 -6.79 -12.08 4.14
N SER A 33 -6.93 -11.59 2.91
CA SER A 33 -8.04 -11.94 2.02
C SER A 33 -8.07 -13.42 1.60
N VAL A 34 -6.93 -14.10 1.69
CA VAL A 34 -6.76 -15.52 1.32
C VAL A 34 -6.70 -16.40 2.57
N VAL A 35 -5.89 -16.02 3.57
CA VAL A 35 -5.52 -16.88 4.70
C VAL A 35 -6.55 -16.86 5.83
N SER A 36 -7.41 -15.82 5.89
CA SER A 36 -8.45 -15.75 6.92
C SER A 36 -9.41 -16.94 6.89
N ARG A 37 -9.59 -17.60 8.05
CA ARG A 37 -10.58 -18.69 8.21
C ARG A 37 -12.02 -18.20 8.15
N SER A 38 -12.30 -16.95 8.55
CA SER A 38 -13.65 -16.37 8.46
C SER A 38 -13.91 -15.88 7.02
N PRO A 39 -15.02 -16.30 6.39
CA PRO A 39 -15.42 -15.81 5.08
C PRO A 39 -15.77 -14.32 5.09
N GLU A 40 -16.27 -13.77 6.21
CA GLU A 40 -16.53 -12.31 6.35
C GLU A 40 -15.23 -11.53 6.31
N ARG A 41 -14.23 -11.94 7.10
CA ARG A 41 -12.90 -11.30 7.10
C ARG A 41 -12.20 -11.34 5.74
N ARG A 42 -12.41 -12.40 4.97
CA ARG A 42 -11.90 -12.47 3.57
C ARG A 42 -12.61 -11.48 2.65
N ARG A 43 -13.90 -11.22 2.87
CA ARG A 43 -14.69 -10.27 2.08
C ARG A 43 -14.26 -8.84 2.40
N ASP A 44 -14.14 -8.50 3.68
CA ASP A 44 -13.71 -7.16 4.11
C ASP A 44 -12.32 -6.83 3.58
N ALA A 45 -11.37 -7.77 3.71
CA ALA A 45 -10.02 -7.58 3.17
C ALA A 45 -10.03 -7.37 1.64
N ARG A 46 -10.93 -8.02 0.89
CA ARG A 46 -11.07 -7.78 -0.56
C ARG A 46 -11.60 -6.37 -0.86
N GLU A 47 -12.56 -5.87 -0.09
CA GLU A 47 -13.05 -4.50 -0.26
C GLU A 47 -11.97 -3.47 0.08
N THR A 48 -11.24 -3.67 1.18
CA THR A 48 -10.07 -2.83 1.52
C THR A 48 -9.03 -2.85 0.40
N LEU A 49 -8.76 -4.02 -0.19
CA LEU A 49 -7.81 -4.15 -1.29
C LEU A 49 -8.27 -3.43 -2.56
N LYS A 50 -9.59 -3.43 -2.88
CA LYS A 50 -10.13 -2.64 -3.98
C LYS A 50 -9.91 -1.14 -3.76
N ILE A 51 -10.13 -0.65 -2.55
CA ILE A 51 -9.89 0.75 -2.18
C ILE A 51 -8.41 1.09 -2.31
N LEU A 52 -7.53 0.28 -1.70
CA LEU A 52 -6.08 0.48 -1.75
C LEU A 52 -5.58 0.55 -3.20
N LEU A 53 -6.03 -0.37 -4.06
CA LEU A 53 -5.64 -0.43 -5.47
C LEU A 53 -6.40 0.57 -6.36
N ARG A 54 -7.24 1.46 -5.79
CA ARG A 54 -8.14 2.35 -6.54
C ARG A 54 -8.97 1.60 -7.61
N ARG A 55 -9.26 0.31 -7.40
CA ARG A 55 -10.14 -0.45 -8.29
C ARG A 55 -11.57 -0.04 -7.96
N ARG A 56 -12.13 0.82 -8.82
CA ARG A 56 -13.54 1.25 -8.73
C ARG A 56 -14.44 0.02 -8.66
N THR A 57 -15.19 -0.12 -7.58
CA THR A 57 -16.36 -1.00 -7.50
C THR A 57 -17.37 -0.49 -8.53
N ARG A 58 -17.44 -1.17 -9.68
CA ARG A 58 -18.57 -1.03 -10.60
C ARG A 58 -19.78 -1.74 -10.03
#